data_AF-A0A1N6E0D4-F1
#
_entry.id   AF-A0A1N6E0D4-F1
#
_cell.length_a   1.000
_cell.length_b   1.000
_cell.length_c   1.000
_cell.angle_alpha   90.00
_cell.angle_beta   90.00
_cell.angle_gamma   90.00
#
_symmetry.space_group_name_H-M   'P 1'
#
loop_
_entity.id
_entity.type
_entity.pdbx_description
1 polymer ?
#
loop_
_entity_poly.entity_id
_entity_poly.type
_entity_poly.pdbx_seq_one_letter_code
_entity_poly.pdbx_strand_id
1 'polypeptide(L)'
;MNQDPHASILSRRTLLKTASSGFGYLAFAGLSTWAAEKEAGPLRPKPTHFPARAKRVIFLCMEGGPSHVDTFDYKPKLSRDDGQTFGKGRAASAKLLGSPWEFRQRGQSGLWISELFSEVAQCADDLCVVNSMQTDLPNHPQAFQQMHTGIFQFPRPSMGSWLQYGLGTENENLPGFVTICPPINNGGSANYGSSFLPAIYQGTRIGYSGMPVADAVVSNLKNPKRQGADQRRQLDLVQTLNRETLERDRVNPAIDGVIESYELAFRMQGELPDLMNLTHESEATRKLYGIGESTTDDFGRQCLLARRFAEAGVRFVEICHGGWDQHFNLKQAHARNALAIDRPIAGLLTDLKSRGLLDDTLVVWGGEFGRTPYAQRNDGRDHNHKGYSIWMAGGGVRGGLAYGKTDEYGSEAVEGAVHVHDWHATILHLLGLDHEKLTYRYAGREMRLTDVKGKVVQGVIA
;
A
#
# COMPACT_ATOMS: atom_id res chain seq x y z
N MET A 1 -82.18 -11.13 -4.23
CA MET A 1 -82.27 -9.66 -4.06
C MET A 1 -81.50 -9.34 -2.78
N ASN A 2 -80.39 -8.62 -2.76
CA ASN A 2 -79.94 -7.52 -3.61
C ASN A 2 -78.44 -7.59 -3.87
N GLN A 3 -78.05 -7.21 -5.09
CA GLN A 3 -76.74 -6.64 -5.40
C GLN A 3 -76.71 -5.20 -4.88
N ASP A 4 -75.55 -4.71 -4.39
CA ASP A 4 -74.84 -3.67 -5.15
C ASP A 4 -73.35 -3.52 -4.74
N PRO A 5 -72.46 -3.20 -5.69
CA PRO A 5 -70.99 -3.21 -5.58
C PRO A 5 -70.35 -1.79 -5.64
N HIS A 6 -69.04 -1.72 -5.37
CA HIS A 6 -68.12 -0.55 -5.51
C HIS A 6 -68.33 0.62 -4.54
N ALA A 7 -67.33 1.36 -4.03
CA ALA A 7 -65.87 1.32 -4.01
C ALA A 7 -65.40 2.38 -2.99
N SER A 8 -64.22 2.20 -2.36
CA SER A 8 -63.21 3.26 -2.13
C SER A 8 -62.08 2.66 -1.29
N ILE A 9 -61.16 1.94 -1.94
CA ILE A 9 -59.93 1.42 -1.31
C ILE A 9 -58.83 2.51 -1.23
N LEU A 10 -59.06 3.70 -1.79
CA LEU A 10 -58.09 4.80 -1.74
C LEU A 10 -58.81 6.11 -1.46
N SER A 11 -58.50 6.72 -0.31
CA SER A 11 -58.98 8.06 -0.02
C SER A 11 -58.45 9.05 -1.07
N ARG A 12 -59.24 10.07 -1.44
CA ARG A 12 -58.79 11.16 -2.32
C ARG A 12 -57.44 11.76 -1.90
N ARG A 13 -57.20 11.85 -0.59
CA ARG A 13 -55.92 12.31 -0.01
C ARG A 13 -54.78 11.35 -0.30
N THR A 14 -55.02 10.04 -0.20
CA THR A 14 -54.03 9.00 -0.55
C THR A 14 -53.72 9.08 -2.05
N LEU A 15 -54.76 9.14 -2.89
CA LEU A 15 -54.60 9.20 -4.34
C LEU A 15 -53.86 10.47 -4.80
N LEU A 16 -54.16 11.63 -4.19
CA LEU A 16 -53.44 12.87 -4.45
C LEU A 16 -51.98 12.80 -3.97
N LYS A 17 -51.69 12.26 -2.78
CA LYS A 17 -50.30 12.10 -2.30
C LYS A 17 -49.48 11.15 -3.17
N THR A 18 -50.07 10.04 -3.61
CA THR A 18 -49.37 9.03 -4.42
C THR A 18 -49.25 9.48 -5.89
N ALA A 19 -50.24 10.18 -6.45
CA ALA A 19 -50.20 10.64 -7.84
C ALA A 19 -49.40 11.94 -8.02
N SER A 20 -49.46 12.91 -7.09
CA SER A 20 -48.75 14.18 -7.21
C SER A 20 -47.26 14.07 -6.84
N SER A 21 -46.90 13.16 -5.93
CA SER A 21 -45.51 12.94 -5.52
C SER A 21 -44.90 11.66 -6.07
N GLY A 22 -45.68 10.67 -6.51
CA GLY A 22 -45.15 9.36 -6.96
C GLY A 22 -44.50 9.41 -8.34
N PHE A 23 -45.14 10.05 -9.34
CA PHE A 23 -44.51 10.22 -10.66
C PHE A 23 -43.34 11.21 -10.60
N GLY A 24 -43.48 12.30 -9.82
CA GLY A 24 -42.40 13.25 -9.57
C GLY A 24 -41.23 12.62 -8.80
N TYR A 25 -41.48 11.73 -7.84
CA TYR A 25 -40.46 10.98 -7.12
C TYR A 25 -39.82 9.90 -7.99
N LEU A 26 -40.57 9.22 -8.87
CA LEU A 26 -40.01 8.25 -9.82
C LEU A 26 -39.14 8.96 -10.87
N ALA A 27 -39.58 10.12 -11.36
CA ALA A 27 -38.81 10.96 -12.25
C ALA A 27 -37.58 11.56 -11.54
N PHE A 28 -37.72 12.02 -10.28
CA PHE A 28 -36.59 12.49 -9.48
C PHE A 28 -35.62 11.36 -9.16
N ALA A 29 -36.08 10.19 -8.72
CA ALA A 29 -35.24 9.02 -8.50
C ALA A 29 -34.55 8.58 -9.79
N GLY A 30 -35.27 8.52 -10.90
CA GLY A 30 -34.71 8.24 -12.23
C GLY A 30 -33.67 9.27 -12.67
N LEU A 31 -33.94 10.57 -12.48
CA LEU A 31 -33.02 11.66 -12.80
C LEU A 31 -31.83 11.74 -11.83
N SER A 32 -32.01 11.42 -10.55
CA SER A 32 -30.95 11.36 -9.54
C SER A 32 -30.05 10.14 -9.75
N THR A 33 -30.62 8.98 -10.10
CA THR A 33 -29.85 7.81 -10.51
C THR A 33 -29.13 8.08 -11.82
N TRP A 34 -29.78 8.72 -12.79
CA TRP A 34 -29.15 9.04 -14.08
C TRP A 34 -28.10 10.15 -13.97
N ALA A 35 -28.31 11.15 -13.10
CA ALA A 35 -27.30 12.15 -12.75
C ALA A 35 -26.13 11.50 -12.01
N ALA A 36 -26.39 10.62 -11.03
CA ALA A 36 -25.35 9.86 -10.34
C ALA A 36 -24.59 8.88 -11.26
N GLU A 37 -25.24 8.35 -12.31
CA GLU A 37 -24.61 7.49 -13.33
C GLU A 37 -23.81 8.29 -14.37
N LYS A 38 -24.26 9.50 -14.71
CA LYS A 38 -23.63 10.39 -15.70
C LYS A 38 -22.52 11.26 -15.11
N GLU A 39 -22.56 11.52 -13.79
CA GLU A 39 -21.52 12.19 -12.99
C GLU A 39 -20.57 11.19 -12.30
N ALA A 40 -20.71 9.89 -12.52
CA ALA A 40 -19.95 8.87 -11.81
C ALA A 40 -18.48 8.86 -12.27
N GLY A 41 -17.66 9.72 -11.66
CA GLY A 41 -16.24 9.84 -11.92
C GLY A 41 -15.51 8.49 -11.79
N PRO A 42 -14.32 8.35 -12.41
CA PRO A 42 -13.53 7.11 -12.43
C PRO A 42 -13.21 6.53 -11.05
N LEU A 43 -13.28 7.36 -9.99
CA LEU A 43 -13.00 6.98 -8.60
C LEU A 43 -14.20 6.49 -7.80
N ARG A 44 -15.41 6.41 -8.37
CA ARG A 44 -16.56 5.86 -7.63
C ARG A 44 -16.24 4.48 -7.03
N PRO A 45 -16.72 4.16 -5.81
CA PRO A 45 -16.59 2.82 -5.26
C PRO A 45 -17.08 1.76 -6.26
N LYS A 46 -16.26 0.75 -6.51
CA LYS A 46 -16.60 -0.38 -7.39
C LYS A 46 -16.86 -1.64 -6.55
N PRO A 47 -17.83 -2.48 -6.95
CA PRO A 47 -18.04 -3.75 -6.27
C PRO A 47 -16.81 -4.64 -6.45
N THR A 48 -16.50 -5.42 -5.41
CA THR A 48 -15.42 -6.39 -5.45
C THR A 48 -15.81 -7.58 -6.34
N HIS A 49 -14.82 -8.30 -6.87
CA HIS A 49 -15.06 -9.51 -7.67
C HIS A 49 -15.54 -10.69 -6.81
N PHE A 50 -15.22 -10.68 -5.52
CA PHE A 50 -15.64 -11.63 -4.49
C PHE A 50 -15.51 -10.96 -3.10
N PRO A 51 -16.02 -11.55 -2.00
CA PRO A 51 -15.95 -10.93 -0.68
C PRO A 51 -14.51 -10.54 -0.29
N ALA A 52 -14.29 -9.25 -0.03
CA ALA A 52 -13.00 -8.74 0.40
C ALA A 52 -12.75 -9.04 1.89
N ARG A 53 -11.48 -9.32 2.21
CA ARG A 53 -10.98 -9.49 3.57
C ARG A 53 -10.29 -8.25 4.11
N ALA A 54 -9.71 -7.45 3.21
CA ALA A 54 -9.15 -6.13 3.51
C ALA A 54 -9.84 -5.06 2.67
N LYS A 55 -9.91 -3.83 3.18
CA LYS A 55 -10.36 -2.64 2.45
C LYS A 55 -9.20 -1.77 1.99
N ARG A 56 -8.06 -1.85 2.67
CA ARG A 56 -6.93 -0.94 2.46
C ARG A 56 -5.60 -1.63 2.76
N VAL A 57 -4.54 -1.05 2.22
CA VAL A 57 -3.15 -1.51 2.41
C VAL A 57 -2.32 -0.38 3.02
N ILE A 58 -1.54 -0.72 4.05
CA ILE A 58 -0.42 0.10 4.51
C ILE A 58 0.87 -0.65 4.17
N PHE A 59 1.66 -0.11 3.25
CA PHE A 59 2.94 -0.69 2.84
C PHE A 59 4.11 0.04 3.50
N LEU A 60 4.80 -0.68 4.39
CA LEU A 60 6.03 -0.28 5.06
C LEU A 60 7.22 -0.68 4.19
N CYS A 61 7.59 0.20 3.26
CA CYS A 61 8.62 -0.06 2.25
C CYS A 61 10.02 0.17 2.83
N MET A 62 10.79 -0.89 2.96
CA MET A 62 12.17 -0.86 3.46
C MET A 62 13.14 -0.80 2.29
N GLU A 63 13.44 0.42 1.83
CA GLU A 63 14.31 0.64 0.68
C GLU A 63 15.73 0.13 0.96
N GLY A 64 16.15 -0.80 0.11
CA GLY A 64 17.48 -1.41 0.18
C GLY A 64 17.44 -2.87 0.63
N GLY A 65 16.29 -3.53 0.73
CA GLY A 65 16.22 -4.97 0.99
C GLY A 65 16.86 -5.42 2.32
N PRO A 66 16.15 -5.33 3.45
CA PRO A 66 16.62 -5.80 4.74
C PRO A 66 17.14 -7.24 4.67
N SER A 67 18.22 -7.52 5.38
CA SER A 67 18.76 -8.88 5.46
C SER A 67 17.79 -9.80 6.18
N HIS A 68 17.16 -10.72 5.45
CA HIS A 68 16.17 -11.64 6.01
C HIS A 68 16.77 -12.58 7.06
N VAL A 69 18.01 -13.03 6.84
CA VAL A 69 18.76 -13.89 7.78
C VAL A 69 19.17 -13.19 9.08
N ASP A 70 19.04 -11.86 9.13
CA ASP A 70 19.31 -11.04 10.31
C ASP A 70 18.03 -10.53 11.00
N THR A 71 16.86 -10.79 10.41
CA THR A 71 15.58 -10.20 10.85
C THR A 71 14.53 -11.27 11.17
N PHE A 72 14.08 -12.02 10.17
CA PHE A 72 12.89 -12.90 10.28
C PHE A 72 13.11 -14.34 9.80
N ASP A 73 14.31 -14.68 9.32
CA ASP A 73 14.66 -16.03 8.85
C ASP A 73 15.83 -16.62 9.63
N TYR A 74 15.52 -17.36 10.70
CA TYR A 74 16.53 -17.94 11.59
C TYR A 74 17.31 -19.07 10.92
N LYS A 75 18.63 -18.88 10.74
CA LYS A 75 19.55 -19.84 10.12
C LYS A 75 20.65 -20.32 11.08
N PRO A 76 20.38 -21.29 11.96
CA PRO A 76 21.37 -21.79 12.92
C PRO A 76 22.62 -22.39 12.24
N LYS A 77 22.45 -23.01 11.07
CA LYS A 77 23.57 -23.54 10.29
C LYS A 77 24.47 -22.42 9.75
N LEU A 78 23.90 -21.31 9.31
CA LEU A 78 24.68 -20.13 8.91
C LEU A 78 25.53 -19.60 10.06
N SER A 79 24.95 -19.45 11.26
CA SER A 79 25.70 -18.98 12.43
C SER A 79 26.80 -19.95 12.88
N ARG A 80 26.54 -21.27 12.81
CA ARG A 80 27.55 -22.28 13.16
C ARG A 80 28.72 -22.29 12.18
N ASP A 81 28.45 -22.09 10.90
CA ASP A 81 29.44 -22.17 9.84
C ASP A 81 30.02 -20.79 9.49
N ASP A 82 29.88 -19.80 10.39
CA ASP A 82 30.43 -18.45 10.24
C ASP A 82 31.94 -18.47 9.95
N GLY A 83 32.38 -17.64 9.00
CA GLY A 83 33.76 -17.60 8.54
C GLY A 83 34.22 -18.81 7.71
N GLN A 84 33.38 -19.85 7.53
CA GLN A 84 33.67 -20.94 6.60
C GLN A 84 33.40 -20.52 5.15
N THR A 85 33.96 -21.27 4.22
CA THR A 85 33.79 -21.03 2.79
C THR A 85 32.39 -21.48 2.35
N PHE A 86 31.63 -20.62 1.64
CA PHE A 86 30.26 -20.93 1.20
C PHE A 86 30.17 -22.16 0.29
N GLY A 87 31.17 -22.35 -0.58
CA GLY A 87 31.36 -23.58 -1.35
C GLY A 87 30.37 -23.81 -2.50
N LYS A 88 29.49 -22.85 -2.81
CA LYS A 88 28.48 -22.98 -3.89
C LYS A 88 28.56 -21.85 -4.92
N GLY A 89 28.41 -22.22 -6.19
CA GLY A 89 28.23 -21.28 -7.31
C GLY A 89 29.40 -20.31 -7.51
N ARG A 90 29.09 -19.13 -8.08
CA ARG A 90 30.10 -18.08 -8.35
C ARG A 90 30.71 -17.46 -7.09
N ALA A 91 30.04 -17.61 -5.95
CA ALA A 91 30.49 -17.15 -4.64
C ALA A 91 31.15 -18.28 -3.83
N ALA A 92 31.61 -19.36 -4.46
CA ALA A 92 32.14 -20.52 -3.77
C ALA A 92 33.29 -20.17 -2.81
N SER A 93 34.12 -19.18 -3.12
CA SER A 93 35.23 -18.72 -2.26
C SER A 93 34.82 -17.69 -1.19
N ALA A 94 33.59 -17.18 -1.23
CA ALA A 94 33.09 -16.20 -0.27
C ALA A 94 32.98 -16.83 1.13
N LYS A 95 33.09 -16.00 2.16
CA LYS A 95 33.01 -16.41 3.55
C LYS A 95 31.59 -16.24 4.06
N LEU A 96 31.01 -17.29 4.61
CA LEU A 96 29.73 -17.23 5.29
C LEU A 96 29.78 -16.18 6.39
N LEU A 97 28.68 -15.43 6.54
CA LEU A 97 28.51 -14.42 7.56
C LEU A 97 27.29 -14.78 8.40
N GLY A 98 27.55 -15.32 9.58
CA GLY A 98 26.57 -15.56 10.64
C GLY A 98 25.81 -14.29 10.99
N SER A 99 24.55 -14.42 11.37
CA SER A 99 23.84 -13.27 11.91
C SER A 99 24.49 -12.83 13.22
N PRO A 100 24.83 -11.53 13.41
CA PRO A 100 25.42 -11.04 14.63
C PRO A 100 24.40 -10.83 15.77
N TRP A 101 23.12 -11.14 15.53
CA TRP A 101 22.01 -10.92 16.45
C TRP A 101 21.42 -12.25 16.96
N GLU A 102 20.96 -12.22 18.21
CA GLU A 102 20.23 -13.36 18.76
C GLU A 102 18.82 -13.46 18.16
N PHE A 103 18.38 -14.69 17.93
CA PHE A 103 17.00 -15.01 17.55
C PHE A 103 16.27 -15.70 18.71
N ARG A 104 15.00 -15.36 18.89
CA ARG A 104 14.12 -16.00 19.88
C ARG A 104 12.78 -16.31 19.25
N GLN A 105 12.14 -17.37 19.72
CA GLN A 105 10.75 -17.64 19.40
C GLN A 105 9.86 -16.64 20.15
N ARG A 106 8.89 -16.05 19.44
CA ARG A 106 8.03 -14.97 19.93
C ARG A 106 6.56 -15.34 19.77
N GLY A 107 5.73 -14.76 20.63
CA GLY A 107 4.29 -15.05 20.68
C GLY A 107 3.98 -16.51 21.04
N GLN A 108 2.72 -16.88 20.88
CA GLN A 108 2.24 -18.25 20.98
C GLN A 108 2.57 -19.08 19.72
N SER A 109 2.68 -18.40 18.58
CA SER A 109 3.08 -18.95 17.29
C SER A 109 4.51 -19.50 17.25
N GLY A 110 5.40 -18.97 18.11
CA GLY A 110 6.79 -19.39 18.15
C GLY A 110 7.60 -18.92 16.94
N LEU A 111 7.17 -17.84 16.28
CA LEU A 111 7.91 -17.21 15.19
C LEU A 111 9.30 -16.80 15.64
N TRP A 112 10.30 -17.09 14.80
CA TRP A 112 11.67 -16.64 15.03
C TRP A 112 11.83 -15.19 14.59
N ILE A 113 12.17 -14.32 15.53
CA ILE A 113 12.41 -12.89 15.27
C ILE A 113 13.70 -12.51 15.99
N SER A 114 14.58 -11.78 15.30
CA SER A 114 15.83 -11.32 15.89
C SER A 114 15.61 -10.24 16.94
N GLU A 115 16.58 -10.06 17.83
CA GLU A 115 16.54 -9.03 18.88
C GLU A 115 16.48 -7.59 18.35
N LEU A 116 16.74 -7.38 17.04
CA LEU A 116 16.57 -6.09 16.37
C LEU A 116 15.13 -5.58 16.41
N PHE A 117 14.16 -6.51 16.43
CA PHE A 117 12.75 -6.21 16.32
C PHE A 117 12.01 -6.62 17.59
N SER A 118 12.51 -6.16 18.74
CA SER A 118 12.01 -6.53 20.06
C SER A 118 10.59 -6.04 20.36
N GLU A 119 10.20 -4.89 19.81
CA GLU A 119 8.86 -4.32 19.94
C GLU A 119 7.91 -4.97 18.94
N VAL A 120 8.30 -5.11 17.67
CA VAL A 120 7.51 -5.82 16.65
C VAL A 120 7.30 -7.29 17.04
N ALA A 121 8.25 -7.90 17.73
CA ALA A 121 8.13 -9.25 18.27
C ALA A 121 6.96 -9.44 19.25
N GLN A 122 6.46 -8.37 19.88
CA GLN A 122 5.26 -8.44 20.73
C GLN A 122 3.98 -8.67 19.91
N CYS A 123 4.03 -8.36 18.61
CA CYS A 123 2.95 -8.57 17.65
C CYS A 123 3.09 -9.88 16.87
N ALA A 124 4.00 -10.80 17.26
CA ALA A 124 4.33 -11.99 16.48
C ALA A 124 3.12 -12.82 16.04
N ASP A 125 2.11 -12.96 16.91
CA ASP A 125 0.90 -13.75 16.61
C ASP A 125 -0.03 -13.09 15.57
N ASP A 126 0.18 -11.81 15.26
CA ASP A 126 -0.49 -11.10 14.19
C ASP A 126 0.29 -11.16 12.86
N LEU A 127 1.55 -11.60 12.87
CA LEU A 127 2.43 -11.60 11.70
C LEU A 127 2.32 -12.90 10.90
N CYS A 128 2.17 -12.76 9.59
CA CYS A 128 2.39 -13.81 8.60
C CYS A 128 3.71 -13.53 7.87
N VAL A 129 4.78 -14.22 8.28
CA VAL A 129 6.11 -14.11 7.66
C VAL A 129 6.19 -15.03 6.44
N VAL A 130 6.62 -14.51 5.30
CA VAL A 130 6.84 -15.27 4.07
C VAL A 130 8.34 -15.39 3.85
N ASN A 131 8.95 -16.54 4.20
CA ASN A 131 10.39 -16.79 4.17
C ASN A 131 10.86 -17.44 2.85
N SER A 132 10.14 -17.20 1.76
CA SER A 132 10.36 -17.86 0.47
C SER A 132 10.14 -16.91 -0.71
N MET A 133 10.22 -15.60 -0.47
CA MET A 133 10.03 -14.60 -1.50
C MET A 133 11.14 -14.67 -2.56
N GLN A 134 10.77 -14.37 -3.81
CA GLN A 134 11.67 -14.31 -4.96
C GLN A 134 11.32 -13.13 -5.88
N THR A 135 12.35 -12.57 -6.51
CA THR A 135 12.24 -11.58 -7.59
C THR A 135 13.20 -11.92 -8.72
N ASP A 136 13.08 -11.24 -9.87
CA ASP A 136 13.80 -11.64 -11.08
C ASP A 136 15.31 -11.29 -11.02
N LEU A 137 15.70 -10.27 -10.25
CA LEU A 137 17.06 -9.76 -10.29
C LEU A 137 17.50 -8.98 -9.02
N PRO A 138 18.79 -8.97 -8.69
CA PRO A 138 19.33 -8.35 -7.49
C PRO A 138 19.86 -6.93 -7.72
N ASN A 139 19.06 -6.02 -8.31
CA ASN A 139 19.48 -4.63 -8.60
C ASN A 139 18.40 -3.65 -8.15
N HIS A 140 18.78 -2.68 -7.30
CA HIS A 140 17.84 -1.79 -6.61
C HIS A 140 16.84 -1.10 -7.54
N PRO A 141 17.21 -0.28 -8.55
CA PRO A 141 16.22 0.47 -9.31
C PRO A 141 15.22 -0.42 -10.06
N GLN A 142 15.68 -1.59 -10.53
CA GLN A 142 14.86 -2.52 -11.30
C GLN A 142 13.97 -3.37 -10.37
N ALA A 143 14.53 -3.97 -9.33
CA ALA A 143 13.75 -4.78 -8.39
C ALA A 143 12.76 -3.93 -7.59
N PHE A 144 13.15 -2.71 -7.22
CA PHE A 144 12.27 -1.77 -6.52
C PHE A 144 11.09 -1.36 -7.38
N GLN A 145 11.32 -1.01 -8.66
CA GLN A 145 10.22 -0.74 -9.58
C GLN A 145 9.33 -1.99 -9.76
N GLN A 146 9.93 -3.17 -9.95
CA GLN A 146 9.19 -4.42 -10.11
C GLN A 146 8.31 -4.75 -8.89
N MET A 147 8.79 -4.48 -7.67
CA MET A 147 8.00 -4.64 -6.45
C MET A 147 6.73 -3.79 -6.46
N HIS A 148 6.77 -2.61 -7.09
CA HIS A 148 5.61 -1.70 -7.14
C HIS A 148 4.70 -1.96 -8.35
N THR A 149 5.26 -2.38 -9.48
CA THR A 149 4.54 -2.38 -10.77
C THR A 149 4.45 -3.77 -11.43
N GLY A 150 5.03 -4.80 -10.79
CA GLY A 150 5.16 -6.15 -11.34
C GLY A 150 6.24 -6.28 -12.42
N ILE A 151 6.76 -5.19 -12.97
CA ILE A 151 7.74 -5.26 -14.08
C ILE A 151 8.61 -4.01 -14.16
N PHE A 152 9.90 -4.19 -14.43
CA PHE A 152 10.83 -3.06 -14.50
C PHE A 152 11.14 -2.61 -15.93
N GLN A 153 10.93 -3.47 -16.93
CA GLN A 153 11.33 -3.20 -18.32
C GLN A 153 10.47 -2.12 -19.00
N PHE A 154 9.18 -2.05 -18.67
CA PHE A 154 8.23 -1.13 -19.30
C PHE A 154 7.47 -0.33 -18.26
N PRO A 155 7.12 0.94 -18.54
CA PRO A 155 6.23 1.70 -17.69
C PRO A 155 4.92 0.93 -17.47
N ARG A 156 4.59 0.68 -16.21
CA ARG A 156 3.34 0.06 -15.78
C ARG A 156 2.75 0.84 -14.61
N PRO A 157 1.42 0.79 -14.43
CA PRO A 157 0.81 1.35 -13.25
C PRO A 157 1.30 0.60 -12.00
N SER A 158 1.43 1.32 -10.90
CA SER A 158 1.82 0.75 -9.61
C SER A 158 0.65 0.08 -8.88
N MET A 159 0.94 -0.69 -7.84
CA MET A 159 -0.03 -1.41 -7.02
C MET A 159 -1.10 -0.51 -6.43
N GLY A 160 -0.74 0.67 -5.90
CA GLY A 160 -1.71 1.64 -5.41
C GLY A 160 -2.68 2.10 -6.51
N SER A 161 -2.16 2.31 -7.73
CA SER A 161 -2.97 2.65 -8.91
C SER A 161 -3.91 1.51 -9.32
N TRP A 162 -3.48 0.24 -9.17
CA TRP A 162 -4.35 -0.92 -9.43
C TRP A 162 -5.53 -0.97 -8.48
N LEU A 163 -5.30 -0.71 -7.19
CA LEU A 163 -6.35 -0.67 -6.18
C LEU A 163 -7.35 0.44 -6.48
N GLN A 164 -6.85 1.64 -6.75
CA GLN A 164 -7.71 2.79 -7.04
C GLN A 164 -8.51 2.58 -8.33
N TYR A 165 -7.91 1.96 -9.35
CA TYR A 165 -8.61 1.55 -10.56
C TYR A 165 -9.65 0.44 -10.30
N GLY A 166 -9.32 -0.57 -9.50
CA GLY A 166 -10.18 -1.72 -9.23
C GLY A 166 -11.35 -1.41 -8.30
N LEU A 167 -11.15 -0.52 -7.32
CA LEU A 167 -12.08 -0.31 -6.20
C LEU A 167 -12.60 1.12 -6.06
N GLY A 168 -11.97 2.11 -6.70
CA GLY A 168 -12.27 3.51 -6.46
C GLY A 168 -11.80 4.01 -5.09
N THR A 169 -12.39 5.10 -4.60
CA THR A 169 -12.10 5.71 -3.29
C THR A 169 -13.28 5.54 -2.32
N GLU A 170 -13.00 5.43 -1.02
CA GLU A 170 -14.04 5.54 0.03
C GLU A 170 -14.19 6.97 0.54
N ASN A 171 -13.27 7.86 0.17
CA ASN A 171 -13.27 9.26 0.54
C ASN A 171 -13.04 10.12 -0.71
N GLU A 172 -14.03 10.92 -1.08
CA GLU A 172 -13.96 11.76 -2.28
C GLU A 172 -13.09 13.01 -2.10
N ASN A 173 -12.81 13.39 -0.86
CA ASN A 173 -12.00 14.56 -0.51
C ASN A 173 -10.50 14.25 -0.40
N LEU A 174 -10.14 12.97 -0.32
CA LEU A 174 -8.75 12.51 -0.19
C LEU A 174 -8.32 11.66 -1.39
N PRO A 175 -7.02 11.63 -1.72
CA PRO A 175 -6.50 10.73 -2.74
C PRO A 175 -6.65 9.27 -2.29
N GLY A 176 -7.00 8.38 -3.23
CA GLY A 176 -7.09 6.95 -2.94
C GLY A 176 -5.74 6.25 -2.73
N PHE A 177 -4.65 6.89 -3.17
CA PHE A 177 -3.28 6.40 -3.06
C PHE A 177 -2.33 7.52 -2.60
N VAL A 178 -1.69 7.31 -1.46
CA VAL A 178 -0.67 8.20 -0.87
C VAL A 178 0.65 7.46 -0.72
N THR A 179 1.76 8.14 -1.03
CA THR A 179 3.11 7.70 -0.68
C THR A 179 3.81 8.80 0.12
N ILE A 180 4.34 8.46 1.29
CA ILE A 180 4.98 9.38 2.23
C ILE A 180 6.48 9.11 2.21
N CYS A 181 7.25 10.16 1.96
CA CYS A 181 8.70 10.15 1.83
C CYS A 181 9.25 9.05 0.88
N PRO A 182 8.70 8.87 -0.33
CA PRO A 182 9.21 7.86 -1.26
C PRO A 182 10.68 8.12 -1.63
N PRO A 183 11.41 7.07 -2.00
CA PRO A 183 12.80 7.21 -2.42
C PRO A 183 12.92 7.92 -3.77
N ILE A 184 13.97 8.72 -3.91
CA ILE A 184 14.22 9.48 -5.14
C ILE A 184 14.95 8.62 -6.18
N ASN A 185 15.89 7.77 -5.75
CA ASN A 185 16.90 7.18 -6.63
C ASN A 185 16.58 5.75 -7.10
N ASN A 186 15.54 5.11 -6.57
CA ASN A 186 15.19 3.73 -6.87
C ASN A 186 13.85 3.65 -7.60
N GLY A 187 13.83 4.02 -8.89
CA GLY A 187 12.62 3.99 -9.75
C GLY A 187 11.80 5.30 -9.77
N GLY A 188 11.96 6.16 -8.76
CA GLY A 188 11.35 7.49 -8.73
C GLY A 188 9.83 7.46 -8.83
N SER A 189 9.26 8.33 -9.67
CA SER A 189 7.80 8.45 -9.81
C SER A 189 7.11 7.23 -10.43
N ALA A 190 7.86 6.31 -11.04
CA ALA A 190 7.30 5.07 -11.57
C ALA A 190 6.73 4.18 -10.45
N ASN A 191 7.31 4.22 -9.24
CA ASN A 191 6.90 3.39 -8.11
C ASN A 191 5.47 3.69 -7.63
N TYR A 192 5.00 4.90 -7.85
CA TYR A 192 3.66 5.34 -7.48
C TYR A 192 2.89 5.90 -8.69
N GLY A 193 3.29 5.50 -9.90
CA GLY A 193 2.79 6.02 -11.16
C GLY A 193 1.46 5.40 -11.61
N SER A 194 0.60 6.17 -12.27
CA SER A 194 -0.56 5.62 -13.00
C SER A 194 -0.17 5.06 -14.38
N SER A 195 0.98 5.48 -14.94
CA SER A 195 1.45 5.10 -16.27
C SER A 195 0.37 5.32 -17.34
N PHE A 196 -0.09 4.26 -18.01
CA PHE A 196 -1.14 4.35 -19.02
C PHE A 196 -2.57 4.42 -18.46
N LEU A 197 -2.76 4.26 -17.15
CA LEU A 197 -4.05 4.56 -16.52
C LEU A 197 -4.24 6.08 -16.43
N PRO A 198 -5.50 6.56 -16.47
CA PRO A 198 -5.83 7.97 -16.28
C PRO A 198 -5.13 8.60 -15.07
N ALA A 199 -4.77 9.88 -15.18
CA ALA A 199 -3.98 10.61 -14.19
C ALA A 199 -4.59 10.62 -12.78
N ILE A 200 -5.91 10.45 -12.66
CA ILE A 200 -6.61 10.37 -11.38
C ILE A 200 -6.19 9.17 -10.50
N TYR A 201 -5.58 8.14 -11.10
CA TYR A 201 -5.04 6.97 -10.40
C TYR A 201 -3.57 7.14 -9.99
N GLN A 202 -3.01 8.35 -10.14
CA GLN A 202 -1.65 8.67 -9.77
C GLN A 202 -1.51 8.77 -8.24
N GLY A 203 -0.48 8.14 -7.69
CA GLY A 203 -0.17 8.28 -6.27
C GLY A 203 0.20 9.71 -5.90
N THR A 204 -0.38 10.20 -4.81
CA THR A 204 -0.06 11.52 -4.25
C THR A 204 1.16 11.41 -3.35
N ARG A 205 2.27 12.01 -3.79
CA ARG A 205 3.51 12.06 -3.02
C ARG A 205 3.46 13.15 -1.94
N ILE A 206 3.85 12.79 -0.72
CA ILE A 206 4.05 13.69 0.41
C ILE A 206 5.53 13.61 0.80
N GLY A 207 6.27 14.72 0.65
CA GLY A 207 7.71 14.74 0.95
C GLY A 207 8.56 13.83 0.05
N TYR A 208 9.77 13.50 0.51
CA TYR A 208 10.70 12.58 -0.16
C TYR A 208 11.69 11.99 0.86
N SER A 209 12.28 10.84 0.56
CA SER A 209 13.27 10.19 1.43
C SER A 209 14.44 11.15 1.74
N GLY A 210 14.72 11.38 3.02
CA GLY A 210 15.73 12.33 3.51
C GLY A 210 15.19 13.71 3.89
N MET A 211 13.91 14.01 3.63
CA MET A 211 13.21 15.16 4.19
C MET A 211 12.55 14.77 5.52
N PRO A 212 12.68 15.59 6.59
CA PRO A 212 11.90 15.38 7.80
C PRO A 212 10.40 15.39 7.50
N VAL A 213 9.68 14.38 7.99
CA VAL A 213 8.24 14.21 7.76
C VAL A 213 7.42 15.36 8.33
N ALA A 214 7.93 16.02 9.37
CA ALA A 214 7.34 17.25 9.91
C ALA A 214 7.28 18.40 8.89
N ASP A 215 8.19 18.41 7.90
CA ASP A 215 8.25 19.42 6.84
C ASP A 215 7.59 18.93 5.53
N ALA A 216 7.20 17.66 5.48
CA ALA A 216 6.62 17.06 4.29
C ALA A 216 5.22 17.62 4.02
N VAL A 217 5.02 18.17 2.83
CA VAL A 217 3.76 18.77 2.40
C VAL A 217 3.39 18.35 0.98
N VAL A 218 2.10 18.40 0.65
CA VAL A 218 1.65 18.36 -0.74
C VAL A 218 1.85 19.75 -1.35
N SER A 219 2.63 19.81 -2.44
CA SER A 219 2.90 21.06 -3.14
C SER A 219 1.61 21.68 -3.70
N ASN A 220 1.55 23.00 -3.73
CA ASN A 220 0.42 23.78 -4.31
C ASN A 220 -0.95 23.54 -3.65
N LEU A 221 -1.00 23.01 -2.42
CA LEU A 221 -2.25 22.81 -1.69
C LEU A 221 -2.89 24.12 -1.19
N LYS A 222 -2.11 25.20 -1.09
CA LYS A 222 -2.61 26.52 -0.69
C LYS A 222 -2.46 27.50 -1.86
N ASN A 223 -3.53 28.25 -2.15
CA ASN A 223 -3.48 29.37 -3.08
C ASN A 223 -3.46 30.70 -2.27
N PRO A 224 -2.31 31.38 -2.16
CA PRO A 224 -2.20 32.59 -1.36
C PRO A 224 -2.92 33.79 -1.99
N LYS A 225 -3.28 33.74 -3.28
CA LYS A 225 -3.88 34.86 -4.03
C LYS A 225 -5.40 34.79 -4.14
N ARG A 226 -5.98 33.59 -4.11
CA ARG A 226 -7.43 33.35 -4.27
C ARG A 226 -7.85 32.23 -3.35
N GLN A 227 -8.90 32.44 -2.55
CA GLN A 227 -9.40 31.47 -1.58
C GLN A 227 -10.92 31.34 -1.69
N GLY A 228 -11.46 30.20 -1.23
CA GLY A 228 -12.90 29.97 -1.15
C GLY A 228 -13.61 30.16 -2.49
N ALA A 229 -14.60 31.07 -2.53
CA ALA A 229 -15.46 31.28 -3.68
C ALA A 229 -14.71 31.74 -4.95
N ASP A 230 -13.65 32.55 -4.81
CA ASP A 230 -12.88 33.04 -5.97
C ASP A 230 -12.05 31.93 -6.61
N GLN A 231 -11.53 31.02 -5.81
CA GLN A 231 -10.82 29.84 -6.30
C GLN A 231 -11.77 28.85 -6.96
N ARG A 232 -12.98 28.64 -6.39
CA ARG A 232 -14.03 27.82 -7.00
C ARG A 232 -14.43 28.35 -8.38
N ARG A 233 -14.67 29.65 -8.52
CA ARG A 233 -14.98 30.28 -9.82
C ARG A 233 -13.88 30.09 -10.86
N GLN A 234 -12.61 30.22 -10.44
CA GLN A 234 -11.48 29.97 -11.32
C GLN A 234 -11.45 28.51 -11.79
N LEU A 235 -11.68 27.58 -10.86
CA LEU A 235 -11.74 26.16 -11.18
C LEU A 235 -12.91 25.85 -12.11
N ASP A 236 -14.10 26.41 -11.88
CA ASP A 236 -15.28 26.24 -12.75
C ASP A 236 -15.02 26.68 -14.19
N LEU A 237 -14.29 27.78 -14.37
CA LEU A 237 -13.86 28.24 -15.69
C LEU A 237 -12.92 27.23 -16.35
N VAL A 238 -11.89 26.77 -15.63
CA VAL A 238 -10.95 25.75 -16.13
C VAL A 238 -11.68 24.47 -16.51
N GLN A 239 -12.62 24.01 -15.68
CA GLN A 239 -13.40 22.82 -15.96
C GLN A 239 -14.34 22.97 -17.14
N THR A 240 -14.88 24.17 -17.36
CA THR A 240 -15.69 24.44 -18.55
C THR A 240 -14.86 24.29 -19.81
N LEU A 241 -13.65 24.86 -19.84
CA LEU A 241 -12.72 24.70 -20.96
C LEU A 241 -12.28 23.24 -21.18
N ASN A 242 -12.05 22.49 -20.09
CA ASN A 242 -11.71 21.07 -20.18
C ASN A 242 -12.85 20.25 -20.78
N ARG A 243 -14.10 20.48 -20.34
CA ARG A 243 -15.30 19.79 -20.86
C ARG A 243 -15.56 20.12 -22.32
N GLU A 244 -15.44 21.39 -22.72
CA GLU A 244 -15.56 21.80 -24.13
C GLU A 244 -14.51 21.09 -25.01
N THR A 245 -13.29 20.92 -24.50
CA THR A 245 -12.23 20.18 -25.20
C THR A 245 -12.58 18.69 -25.33
N LEU A 246 -13.10 18.08 -24.27
CA LEU A 246 -13.54 16.67 -24.27
C LEU A 246 -14.66 16.42 -25.30
N GLU A 247 -15.64 17.32 -25.37
CA GLU A 247 -16.74 17.26 -26.34
C GLU A 247 -16.25 17.37 -27.78
N ARG A 248 -15.26 18.25 -28.03
CA ARG A 248 -14.67 18.45 -29.36
C ARG A 248 -13.85 17.24 -29.82
N ASP A 249 -13.01 16.71 -28.94
CA ASP A 249 -11.96 15.75 -29.32
C ASP A 249 -12.44 14.28 -29.25
N ARG A 250 -13.71 14.04 -28.88
CA ARG A 250 -14.39 12.74 -28.77
C ARG A 250 -13.58 11.72 -27.96
N VAL A 251 -13.75 11.79 -26.63
CA VAL A 251 -13.22 10.85 -25.61
C VAL A 251 -11.70 10.76 -25.60
N ASN A 252 -11.07 11.67 -24.85
CA ASN A 252 -9.67 11.56 -24.46
C ASN A 252 -9.58 11.31 -22.94
N PRO A 253 -9.33 10.07 -22.48
CA PRO A 253 -9.25 9.71 -21.07
C PRO A 253 -8.22 10.51 -20.26
N ALA A 254 -7.23 11.12 -20.94
CA ALA A 254 -6.26 12.00 -20.30
C ALA A 254 -6.90 13.31 -19.83
N ILE A 255 -7.90 13.84 -20.55
CA ILE A 255 -8.61 15.07 -20.19
C ILE A 255 -9.54 14.82 -19.00
N ASP A 256 -10.27 13.70 -19.01
CA ASP A 256 -11.11 13.27 -17.88
C ASP A 256 -10.29 13.11 -16.60
N GLY A 257 -9.12 12.47 -16.69
CA GLY A 257 -8.20 12.34 -15.56
C GLY A 257 -7.71 13.68 -15.00
N VAL A 258 -7.51 14.68 -15.87
CA VAL A 258 -7.08 16.04 -15.46
C VAL A 258 -8.23 16.81 -14.79
N ILE A 259 -9.46 16.71 -15.32
CA ILE A 259 -10.66 17.31 -14.72
C ILE A 259 -10.80 16.84 -13.27
N GLU A 260 -10.78 15.52 -13.07
CA GLU A 260 -10.95 14.90 -11.75
C GLU A 260 -9.79 15.23 -10.81
N SER A 261 -8.56 15.30 -11.33
CA SER A 261 -7.39 15.62 -10.52
C SER A 261 -7.46 17.04 -9.95
N TYR A 262 -7.98 18.00 -10.72
CA TYR A 262 -8.17 19.37 -10.22
C TYR A 262 -9.32 19.47 -9.20
N GLU A 263 -10.41 18.74 -9.40
CA GLU A 263 -11.50 18.70 -8.41
C GLU A 263 -11.03 18.07 -7.09
N LEU A 264 -10.32 16.93 -7.16
CA LEU A 264 -9.72 16.31 -6.00
C LEU A 264 -8.75 17.27 -5.30
N ALA A 265 -7.86 17.93 -6.05
CA ALA A 265 -6.91 18.90 -5.49
C ALA A 265 -7.60 20.09 -4.79
N PHE A 266 -8.81 20.48 -5.22
CA PHE A 266 -9.61 21.49 -4.55
C PHE A 266 -10.24 20.96 -3.25
N ARG A 267 -10.83 19.75 -3.27
CA ARG A 267 -11.42 19.13 -2.07
C ARG A 267 -10.38 18.83 -0.99
N MET A 268 -9.20 18.36 -1.39
CA MET A 268 -8.07 18.08 -0.48
C MET A 268 -7.67 19.30 0.37
N GLN A 269 -7.89 20.53 -0.09
CA GLN A 269 -7.49 21.74 0.64
C GLN A 269 -8.27 21.91 1.95
N GLY A 270 -9.48 21.35 2.04
CA GLY A 270 -10.31 21.40 3.24
C GLY A 270 -9.99 20.31 4.26
N GLU A 271 -9.52 19.14 3.83
CA GLU A 271 -9.40 17.96 4.71
C GLU A 271 -7.96 17.54 4.99
N LEU A 272 -7.09 17.61 3.98
CA LEU A 272 -5.71 17.14 4.09
C LEU A 272 -4.88 17.89 5.14
N PRO A 273 -4.97 19.23 5.29
CA PRO A 273 -4.19 19.95 6.31
C PRO A 273 -4.44 19.47 7.74
N ASP A 274 -5.70 19.22 8.09
CA ASP A 274 -6.07 18.72 9.41
C ASP A 274 -5.66 17.26 9.60
N LEU A 275 -5.73 16.46 8.54
CA LEU A 275 -5.27 15.08 8.57
C LEU A 275 -3.76 14.99 8.81
N MET A 276 -2.98 15.88 8.19
CA MET A 276 -1.52 15.94 8.35
C MET A 276 -1.06 16.61 9.66
N ASN A 277 -1.96 17.31 10.35
CA ASN A 277 -1.63 18.02 11.58
C ASN A 277 -1.60 17.07 12.81
N LEU A 278 -0.40 16.77 13.30
CA LEU A 278 -0.18 15.92 14.48
C LEU A 278 -0.06 16.70 15.80
N THR A 279 -0.24 18.03 15.79
CA THR A 279 -0.02 18.88 16.97
C THR A 279 -1.04 18.63 18.10
N HIS A 280 -2.21 18.09 17.77
CA HIS A 280 -3.27 17.78 18.73
C HIS A 280 -3.28 16.31 19.18
N GLU A 281 -2.33 15.50 18.71
CA GLU A 281 -2.22 14.10 19.11
C GLU A 281 -1.83 13.98 20.59
N SER A 282 -2.45 13.01 21.26
CA SER A 282 -2.22 12.79 22.69
C SER A 282 -0.77 12.38 22.97
N GLU A 283 -0.29 12.68 24.18
CA GLU A 283 1.04 12.24 24.61
C GLU A 283 1.17 10.72 24.58
N ALA A 284 0.12 9.99 24.96
CA ALA A 284 0.08 8.53 24.89
C ALA A 284 0.28 8.02 23.46
N THR A 285 -0.40 8.62 22.48
CA THR A 285 -0.24 8.29 21.06
C THR A 285 1.17 8.61 20.59
N ARG A 286 1.70 9.79 20.88
CA ARG A 286 3.09 10.15 20.51
C ARG A 286 4.10 9.17 21.08
N LYS A 287 3.95 8.81 22.36
CA LYS A 287 4.79 7.83 23.03
C LYS A 287 4.67 6.45 22.39
N LEU A 288 3.46 6.00 22.03
CA LEU A 288 3.26 4.71 21.37
C LEU A 288 4.09 4.59 20.09
N TYR A 289 4.12 5.66 19.28
CA TYR A 289 4.87 5.70 18.01
C TYR A 289 6.34 6.14 18.17
N GLY A 290 6.81 6.50 19.37
CA GLY A 290 8.16 7.04 19.56
C GLY A 290 8.35 8.44 18.97
N ILE A 291 7.29 9.23 18.81
CA ILE A 291 7.34 10.61 18.33
C ILE A 291 7.91 11.52 19.43
N GLY A 292 8.87 12.37 19.07
CA GLY A 292 9.62 13.23 19.98
C GLY A 292 11.01 12.69 20.36
N GLU A 293 11.32 11.43 20.02
CA GLU A 293 12.64 10.83 20.23
C GLU A 293 13.47 10.89 18.93
N SER A 294 14.71 11.35 19.00
CA SER A 294 15.52 11.67 17.80
C SER A 294 15.68 10.50 16.81
N THR A 295 15.66 9.26 17.30
CA THR A 295 15.83 8.06 16.46
C THR A 295 14.53 7.61 15.79
N THR A 296 13.38 7.78 16.44
CA THR A 296 12.09 7.24 15.97
C THR A 296 11.11 8.31 15.51
N ASP A 297 11.38 9.60 15.74
CA ASP A 297 10.43 10.69 15.47
C ASP A 297 9.92 10.69 14.04
N ASP A 298 10.83 10.57 13.07
CA ASP A 298 10.48 10.65 11.65
C ASP A 298 9.58 9.49 11.22
N PHE A 299 10.03 8.25 11.41
CA PHE A 299 9.26 7.07 11.02
C PHE A 299 8.01 6.86 11.88
N GLY A 300 8.04 7.30 13.15
CA GLY A 300 6.88 7.39 14.04
C GLY A 300 5.78 8.29 13.47
N ARG A 301 6.14 9.47 12.95
CA ARG A 301 5.19 10.36 12.26
C ARG A 301 4.67 9.73 10.98
N GLN A 302 5.50 9.05 10.19
CA GLN A 302 5.04 8.33 8.99
C GLN A 302 4.00 7.26 9.33
N CYS A 303 4.28 6.44 10.35
CA CYS A 303 3.35 5.40 10.81
C CYS A 303 2.03 5.98 11.32
N LEU A 304 2.08 7.06 12.11
CA LEU A 304 0.88 7.74 12.62
C LEU A 304 0.06 8.37 11.49
N LEU A 305 0.70 9.02 10.52
CA LEU A 305 0.03 9.52 9.32
C LEU A 305 -0.59 8.38 8.52
N ALA A 306 0.11 7.27 8.34
CA ALA A 306 -0.42 6.11 7.62
C ALA A 306 -1.70 5.56 8.27
N ARG A 307 -1.73 5.44 9.60
CA ARG A 307 -2.94 5.08 10.35
C ARG A 307 -4.06 6.09 10.11
N ARG A 308 -3.77 7.40 10.18
CA ARG A 308 -4.76 8.47 9.97
C ARG A 308 -5.33 8.45 8.54
N PHE A 309 -4.49 8.29 7.52
CA PHE A 309 -4.96 8.16 6.12
C PHE A 309 -5.82 6.91 5.92
N ALA A 310 -5.39 5.78 6.48
CA ALA A 310 -6.15 4.53 6.43
C ALA A 310 -7.53 4.68 7.11
N GLU A 311 -7.58 5.29 8.29
CA GLU A 311 -8.81 5.60 9.04
C GLU A 311 -9.71 6.58 8.27
N ALA A 312 -9.13 7.54 7.54
CA ALA A 312 -9.84 8.49 6.69
C ALA A 312 -10.27 7.91 5.32
N GLY A 313 -10.07 6.61 5.05
CA GLY A 313 -10.58 5.94 3.85
C GLY A 313 -9.62 5.92 2.64
N VAL A 314 -8.34 6.23 2.83
CA VAL A 314 -7.33 6.03 1.78
C VAL A 314 -7.06 4.53 1.59
N ARG A 315 -7.15 4.06 0.34
CA ARG A 315 -7.05 2.63 -0.01
C ARG A 315 -5.62 2.10 0.05
N PHE A 316 -4.64 2.90 -0.35
CA PHE A 316 -3.24 2.50 -0.36
C PHE A 316 -2.39 3.60 0.24
N VAL A 317 -1.69 3.28 1.32
CA VAL A 317 -0.73 4.19 1.94
C VAL A 317 0.62 3.50 1.97
N GLU A 318 1.62 4.12 1.34
CA GLU A 318 3.00 3.67 1.40
C GLU A 318 3.82 4.63 2.24
N ILE A 319 4.65 4.08 3.12
CA ILE A 319 5.66 4.84 3.86
C ILE A 319 7.02 4.17 3.69
N CYS A 320 8.09 4.96 3.66
CA CYS A 320 9.41 4.46 3.31
C CYS A 320 10.45 4.73 4.38
N HIS A 321 11.30 3.74 4.64
CA HIS A 321 12.53 3.89 5.41
C HIS A 321 13.71 3.31 4.61
N GLY A 322 14.68 4.16 4.28
CA GLY A 322 15.85 3.76 3.49
C GLY A 322 17.04 3.27 4.31
N GLY A 323 18.15 3.03 3.61
CA GLY A 323 19.45 2.69 4.22
C GLY A 323 19.64 1.21 4.54
N TRP A 324 18.82 0.32 3.99
CA TRP A 324 18.94 -1.13 4.20
C TRP A 324 19.99 -1.80 3.30
N ASP A 325 20.57 -1.06 2.35
CA ASP A 325 21.62 -1.53 1.43
C ASP A 325 23.01 -1.62 2.07
N GLN A 326 23.19 -2.61 2.93
CA GLN A 326 24.34 -2.71 3.82
C GLN A 326 25.38 -3.70 3.29
N HIS A 327 26.18 -3.20 2.34
CA HIS A 327 27.35 -3.90 1.80
C HIS A 327 28.57 -3.88 2.73
N PHE A 328 28.54 -3.09 3.82
CA PHE A 328 29.55 -2.99 4.88
C PHE A 328 28.90 -2.41 6.15
N ASN A 329 29.60 -2.46 7.29
CA ASN A 329 29.13 -1.93 8.58
C ASN A 329 27.73 -2.41 8.99
N LEU A 330 27.41 -3.67 8.67
CA LEU A 330 26.10 -4.30 8.86
C LEU A 330 25.63 -4.14 10.31
N LYS A 331 26.47 -4.50 11.29
CA LYS A 331 26.04 -4.49 12.70
C LYS A 331 25.58 -3.11 13.16
N GLN A 332 26.31 -2.04 12.81
CA GLN A 332 25.96 -0.68 13.25
C GLN A 332 24.80 -0.11 12.43
N ALA A 333 24.83 -0.27 11.11
CA ALA A 333 23.84 0.32 10.22
C ALA A 333 22.48 -0.39 10.35
N HIS A 334 22.45 -1.72 10.43
CA HIS A 334 21.21 -2.49 10.56
C HIS A 334 20.54 -2.24 11.91
N ALA A 335 21.33 -2.23 13.01
CA ALA A 335 20.81 -1.92 14.33
C ALA A 335 20.24 -0.49 14.42
N ARG A 336 20.89 0.48 13.77
CA ARG A 336 20.40 1.86 13.70
C ARG A 336 19.05 1.95 12.98
N ASN A 337 18.93 1.28 11.83
CA ASN A 337 17.67 1.29 11.08
C ASN A 337 16.56 0.57 11.84
N ALA A 338 16.85 -0.59 12.43
CA ALA A 338 15.89 -1.33 13.24
C ALA A 338 15.40 -0.48 14.43
N LEU A 339 16.31 0.17 15.16
CA LEU A 339 15.96 1.06 16.27
C LEU A 339 15.04 2.22 15.85
N ALA A 340 15.21 2.73 14.62
CA ALA A 340 14.36 3.80 14.08
C ALA A 340 12.94 3.34 13.74
N ILE A 341 12.71 2.06 13.47
CA ILE A 341 11.42 1.55 12.97
C ILE A 341 10.69 0.57 13.90
N ASP A 342 11.40 -0.13 14.79
CA ASP A 342 10.83 -1.22 15.61
C ASP A 342 9.62 -0.73 16.44
N ARG A 343 9.83 0.30 17.26
CA ARG A 343 8.77 0.89 18.07
C ARG A 343 7.66 1.56 17.24
N PRO A 344 7.94 2.40 16.22
CA PRO A 344 6.89 2.92 15.34
C PRO A 344 5.98 1.86 14.72
N ILE A 345 6.55 0.74 14.23
CA ILE A 345 5.79 -0.35 13.61
C ILE A 345 4.95 -1.08 14.65
N ALA A 346 5.53 -1.43 15.79
CA ALA A 346 4.78 -2.05 16.88
C ALA A 346 3.63 -1.14 17.35
N GLY A 347 3.88 0.16 17.44
CA GLY A 347 2.88 1.18 17.74
C GLY A 347 1.76 1.24 16.69
N LEU A 348 2.10 1.16 15.40
CA LEU A 348 1.14 1.10 14.31
C LEU A 348 0.22 -0.12 14.41
N LEU A 349 0.79 -1.32 14.55
CA LEU A 349 0.03 -2.56 14.65
C LEU A 349 -0.89 -2.54 15.89
N THR A 350 -0.37 -2.08 17.02
CA THR A 350 -1.13 -1.94 18.26
C THR A 350 -2.28 -0.95 18.13
N ASP A 351 -2.03 0.25 17.57
CA ASP A 351 -3.06 1.28 17.40
C ASP A 351 -4.15 0.81 16.43
N LEU A 352 -3.78 0.23 15.28
CA LEU A 352 -4.73 -0.35 14.32
C LEU A 352 -5.60 -1.44 14.96
N LYS A 353 -4.99 -2.34 15.74
CA LYS A 353 -5.72 -3.42 16.43
C LYS A 353 -6.66 -2.87 17.49
N SER A 354 -6.22 -1.91 18.29
CA SER A 354 -7.04 -1.28 19.34
C SER A 354 -8.27 -0.55 18.79
N ARG A 355 -8.20 -0.10 17.53
CA ARG A 355 -9.29 0.58 16.80
C ARG A 355 -10.16 -0.37 15.98
N GLY A 356 -9.85 -1.66 15.93
CA GLY A 356 -10.50 -2.62 15.03
C GLY A 356 -10.19 -2.39 13.54
N LEU A 357 -9.19 -1.57 13.21
CA LEU A 357 -8.78 -1.28 11.84
C LEU A 357 -7.84 -2.34 11.27
N LEU A 358 -7.17 -3.13 12.12
CA LEU A 358 -6.26 -4.19 11.64
C LEU A 358 -7.03 -5.30 10.92
N ASP A 359 -8.29 -5.55 11.27
CA ASP A 359 -9.11 -6.59 10.65
C ASP A 359 -9.39 -6.29 9.17
N ASP A 360 -9.53 -5.02 8.79
CA ASP A 360 -9.80 -4.58 7.41
C ASP A 360 -8.64 -3.79 6.77
N THR A 361 -7.46 -3.77 7.40
CA THR A 361 -6.23 -3.18 6.86
C THR A 361 -5.14 -4.24 6.73
N LEU A 362 -4.65 -4.46 5.52
CA LEU A 362 -3.47 -5.27 5.29
C LEU A 362 -2.22 -4.41 5.50
N VAL A 363 -1.46 -4.67 6.55
CA VAL A 363 -0.14 -4.07 6.77
C VAL A 363 0.91 -4.98 6.15
N VAL A 364 1.79 -4.44 5.32
CA VAL A 364 2.87 -5.21 4.68
C VAL A 364 4.20 -4.55 4.97
N TRP A 365 5.22 -5.35 5.28
CA TRP A 365 6.58 -4.88 5.49
C TRP A 365 7.53 -5.68 4.62
N GLY A 366 8.45 -4.98 3.97
CA GLY A 366 9.50 -5.62 3.19
C GLY A 366 10.24 -4.65 2.28
N GLY A 367 11.27 -5.20 1.62
CA GLY A 367 11.99 -4.55 0.55
C GLY A 367 11.93 -5.38 -0.74
N GLU A 368 12.63 -4.89 -1.75
CA GLU A 368 12.66 -5.40 -3.12
C GLU A 368 13.30 -6.80 -3.25
N PHE A 369 14.16 -7.18 -2.32
CA PHE A 369 14.84 -8.48 -2.21
C PHE A 369 15.51 -8.63 -0.84
N GLY A 370 16.20 -9.75 -0.61
CA GLY A 370 16.99 -9.99 0.62
C GLY A 370 18.49 -9.90 0.41
N ARG A 371 19.23 -10.55 1.32
CA ARG A 371 20.69 -10.44 1.38
C ARG A 371 21.38 -11.80 1.34
N THR A 372 22.59 -11.82 0.84
CA THR A 372 23.39 -13.05 0.72
C THR A 372 23.79 -13.58 2.11
N PRO A 373 23.95 -14.90 2.25
CA PRO A 373 24.40 -15.50 3.50
C PRO A 373 25.90 -15.35 3.74
N TYR A 374 26.63 -14.72 2.82
CA TYR A 374 28.08 -14.55 2.88
C TYR A 374 28.44 -13.06 2.91
N ALA A 375 29.62 -12.77 3.45
CA ALA A 375 30.13 -11.42 3.52
C ALA A 375 30.48 -10.91 2.11
N GLN A 376 30.04 -9.69 1.80
CA GLN A 376 30.68 -8.87 0.79
C GLN A 376 31.82 -8.12 1.46
N ARG A 377 33.05 -8.48 1.09
CA ARG A 377 34.26 -8.02 1.80
C ARG A 377 34.28 -8.55 3.24
N ASN A 378 34.12 -7.69 4.25
CA ASN A 378 34.32 -8.04 5.67
C ASN A 378 33.00 -8.13 6.44
N ASP A 379 32.22 -7.05 6.51
CA ASP A 379 31.14 -6.89 7.51
C ASP A 379 29.83 -6.38 6.89
N GLY A 380 29.49 -6.85 5.69
CA GLY A 380 28.21 -6.58 5.02
C GLY A 380 27.79 -7.69 4.08
N ARG A 381 26.59 -7.58 3.49
CA ARG A 381 26.01 -8.62 2.63
C ARG A 381 25.67 -8.08 1.24
N ASP A 382 25.95 -8.88 0.22
CA ASP A 382 25.55 -8.60 -1.16
C ASP A 382 24.06 -8.90 -1.38
N HIS A 383 23.52 -8.53 -2.54
CA HIS A 383 22.11 -8.67 -2.90
C HIS A 383 21.68 -10.12 -3.14
N ASN A 384 20.47 -10.48 -2.70
CA ASN A 384 19.89 -11.80 -2.93
C ASN A 384 18.40 -11.75 -3.34
N HIS A 385 18.14 -12.02 -4.62
CA HIS A 385 16.81 -12.06 -5.21
C HIS A 385 16.14 -13.45 -5.14
N LYS A 386 16.86 -14.49 -4.70
CA LYS A 386 16.42 -15.88 -4.84
C LYS A 386 15.70 -16.45 -3.63
N GLY A 387 15.75 -15.77 -2.49
CA GLY A 387 15.11 -16.18 -1.25
C GLY A 387 15.25 -15.06 -0.24
N TYR A 388 14.13 -14.54 0.24
CA TYR A 388 14.09 -13.50 1.25
C TYR A 388 12.77 -13.49 2.01
N SER A 389 12.68 -12.59 2.99
CA SER A 389 11.54 -12.48 3.88
C SER A 389 10.80 -11.16 3.72
N ILE A 390 9.48 -11.26 3.75
CA ILE A 390 8.56 -10.15 4.04
C ILE A 390 7.61 -10.62 5.14
N TRP A 391 6.84 -9.71 5.72
CA TRP A 391 5.68 -10.12 6.52
C TRP A 391 4.46 -9.28 6.20
N MET A 392 3.29 -9.89 6.45
CA MET A 392 1.98 -9.27 6.34
C MET A 392 1.24 -9.41 7.67
N ALA A 393 0.38 -8.46 8.03
CA ALA A 393 -0.45 -8.51 9.21
C ALA A 393 -1.83 -7.90 8.93
N GLY A 394 -2.89 -8.45 9.54
CA GLY A 394 -4.25 -7.97 9.35
C GLY A 394 -4.84 -8.26 7.96
N GLY A 395 -6.03 -7.72 7.68
CA GLY A 395 -6.66 -7.82 6.35
C GLY A 395 -6.93 -9.26 5.86
N GLY A 396 -7.08 -10.21 6.78
CA GLY A 396 -7.40 -11.61 6.49
C GLY A 396 -6.21 -12.53 6.17
N VAL A 397 -4.97 -12.12 6.44
CA VAL A 397 -3.83 -13.04 6.46
C VAL A 397 -3.81 -13.88 7.73
N ARG A 398 -3.20 -15.07 7.66
CA ARG A 398 -3.07 -15.97 8.80
C ARG A 398 -1.90 -15.54 9.69
N GLY A 399 -2.20 -14.83 10.78
CA GLY A 399 -1.23 -14.44 11.80
C GLY A 399 -0.57 -15.64 12.48
N GLY A 400 0.64 -15.42 13.00
CA GLY A 400 1.45 -16.45 13.66
C GLY A 400 2.03 -17.50 12.71
N LEU A 401 2.11 -17.21 11.42
CA LEU A 401 2.56 -18.17 10.39
C LEU A 401 3.95 -17.79 9.86
N ALA A 402 4.83 -18.77 9.74
CA ALA A 402 5.97 -18.73 8.81
C ALA A 402 5.65 -19.59 7.58
N TYR A 403 5.42 -18.94 6.44
CA TYR A 403 5.13 -19.59 5.17
C TYR A 403 6.38 -19.74 4.32
N GLY A 404 6.57 -20.94 3.77
CA GLY A 404 7.72 -21.27 2.94
C GLY A 404 9.05 -21.23 3.68
N LYS A 405 10.12 -21.64 3.00
CA LYS A 405 11.47 -21.69 3.56
C LYS A 405 12.52 -21.39 2.50
N THR A 406 13.55 -20.67 2.89
CA THR A 406 14.85 -20.70 2.21
C THR A 406 15.70 -21.88 2.70
N ASP A 407 16.78 -22.17 1.98
CA ASP A 407 17.74 -23.21 2.34
C ASP A 407 18.38 -23.00 3.73
N GLU A 408 19.23 -23.94 4.13
CA GLU A 408 19.88 -23.95 5.44
C GLU A 408 20.77 -22.73 5.74
N TYR A 409 21.16 -21.98 4.71
CA TYR A 409 21.94 -20.75 4.83
C TYR A 409 21.09 -19.49 4.59
N GLY A 410 19.88 -19.60 4.04
CA GLY A 410 19.09 -18.44 3.63
C GLY A 410 19.38 -17.97 2.20
N SER A 411 19.98 -18.81 1.36
CA SER A 411 20.46 -18.40 0.05
C SER A 411 19.39 -18.43 -1.05
N GLU A 412 18.51 -19.44 -1.05
CA GLU A 412 17.49 -19.62 -2.08
C GLU A 412 16.20 -20.18 -1.45
N ALA A 413 15.03 -19.78 -1.96
CA ALA A 413 13.76 -20.38 -1.57
C ALA A 413 13.70 -21.84 -2.06
N VAL A 414 13.43 -22.78 -1.15
CA VAL A 414 13.41 -24.22 -1.42
C VAL A 414 12.06 -24.88 -1.13
N GLU A 415 11.20 -24.22 -0.35
CA GLU A 415 9.85 -24.69 -0.03
C GLU A 415 8.86 -23.53 -0.14
N GLY A 416 7.75 -23.73 -0.84
CA GLY A 416 6.68 -22.74 -0.96
C GLY A 416 7.12 -21.41 -1.55
N ALA A 417 7.96 -21.43 -2.60
CA ALA A 417 8.46 -20.21 -3.26
C ALA A 417 7.31 -19.27 -3.67
N VAL A 418 7.47 -17.99 -3.37
CA VAL A 418 6.50 -16.93 -3.69
C VAL A 418 7.20 -15.90 -4.58
N HIS A 419 6.81 -15.81 -5.83
CA HIS A 419 7.30 -14.75 -6.70
C HIS A 419 6.63 -13.42 -6.34
N VAL A 420 7.25 -12.28 -6.63
CA VAL A 420 6.64 -10.94 -6.44
C VAL A 420 5.26 -10.82 -7.13
N HIS A 421 5.04 -11.52 -8.25
CA HIS A 421 3.73 -11.59 -8.91
C HIS A 421 2.69 -12.37 -8.12
N ASP A 422 3.09 -13.43 -7.43
CA ASP A 422 2.20 -14.22 -6.58
C ASP A 422 1.81 -13.42 -5.34
N TRP A 423 2.75 -12.63 -4.81
CA TRP A 423 2.50 -11.66 -3.75
C TRP A 423 1.51 -10.57 -4.19
N HIS A 424 1.67 -9.97 -5.36
CA HIS A 424 0.69 -9.01 -5.93
C HIS A 424 -0.70 -9.62 -6.10
N ALA A 425 -0.77 -10.82 -6.68
CA ALA A 425 -2.03 -11.54 -6.85
C ALA A 425 -2.72 -11.80 -5.50
N THR A 426 -1.93 -12.13 -4.47
CA THR A 426 -2.43 -12.39 -3.11
C THR A 426 -2.95 -11.13 -2.43
N ILE A 427 -2.23 -10.00 -2.53
CA ILE A 427 -2.70 -8.71 -1.99
C ILE A 427 -4.04 -8.32 -2.64
N LEU A 428 -4.10 -8.35 -3.98
CA LEU A 428 -5.31 -8.00 -4.72
C LEU A 428 -6.47 -8.94 -4.34
N HIS A 429 -6.19 -10.23 -4.16
CA HIS A 429 -7.19 -11.18 -3.69
C HIS A 429 -7.71 -10.85 -2.30
N LEU A 430 -6.87 -10.49 -1.34
CA LEU A 430 -7.33 -10.07 0.00
C LEU A 430 -8.26 -8.85 -0.07
N LEU A 431 -8.06 -7.98 -1.07
CA LEU A 431 -8.90 -6.81 -1.34
C LEU A 431 -10.16 -7.11 -2.18
N GLY A 432 -10.45 -8.38 -2.46
CA GLY A 432 -11.61 -8.80 -3.24
C GLY A 432 -11.45 -8.61 -4.75
N LEU A 433 -10.23 -8.42 -5.25
CA LEU A 433 -9.94 -8.23 -6.68
C LEU A 433 -9.33 -9.51 -7.27
N ASP A 434 -10.04 -10.08 -8.25
CA ASP A 434 -9.44 -10.98 -9.24
C ASP A 434 -8.45 -10.19 -10.12
N HIS A 435 -7.15 -10.40 -9.91
CA HIS A 435 -6.10 -9.71 -10.65
C HIS A 435 -6.12 -10.02 -12.16
N GLU A 436 -6.71 -11.15 -12.57
CA GLU A 436 -6.82 -11.53 -13.98
C GLU A 436 -7.84 -10.69 -14.74
N LYS A 437 -8.83 -10.14 -14.02
CA LYS A 437 -9.87 -9.26 -14.56
C LYS A 437 -9.49 -7.78 -14.53
N LEU A 438 -8.38 -7.43 -13.88
CA LEU A 438 -7.86 -6.06 -13.91
C LEU A 438 -7.15 -5.81 -15.24
N THR A 439 -7.94 -5.46 -16.26
CA THR A 439 -7.47 -5.16 -17.62
C THR A 439 -7.82 -3.75 -18.04
N TYR A 440 -6.95 -3.10 -18.81
CA TYR A 440 -7.21 -1.78 -19.37
C TYR A 440 -6.79 -1.73 -20.85
N ARG A 441 -7.66 -1.18 -21.71
CA ARG A 441 -7.38 -1.03 -23.13
C ARG A 441 -6.38 0.10 -23.37
N TYR A 442 -5.18 -0.27 -23.81
CA TYR A 442 -4.10 0.68 -24.11
C TYR A 442 -3.36 0.28 -25.38
N ALA A 443 -3.05 1.25 -26.24
CA ALA A 443 -2.36 1.05 -27.51
C ALA A 443 -2.95 -0.09 -28.38
N GLY A 444 -4.29 -0.24 -28.38
CA GLY A 444 -4.99 -1.25 -29.17
C GLY A 444 -5.04 -2.66 -28.55
N ARG A 445 -4.52 -2.86 -27.33
CA ARG A 445 -4.50 -4.15 -26.63
C ARG A 445 -5.16 -4.05 -25.25
N GLU A 446 -5.83 -5.12 -24.82
CA GLU A 446 -6.22 -5.30 -23.41
C GLU A 446 -4.98 -5.66 -22.58
N MET A 447 -4.57 -4.74 -21.70
CA MET A 447 -3.40 -4.89 -20.84
C MET A 447 -3.84 -5.33 -19.46
N ARG A 448 -3.50 -6.57 -19.07
CA ARG A 448 -3.59 -6.99 -17.66
C ARG A 448 -2.60 -6.20 -16.81
N LEU A 449 -3.07 -5.59 -15.72
CA LEU A 449 -2.29 -4.67 -14.90
C LEU A 449 -1.12 -5.37 -14.19
N THR A 450 -1.32 -6.60 -13.73
CA THR A 450 -0.29 -7.42 -13.06
C THR A 450 0.58 -8.25 -14.01
N ASP A 451 0.53 -7.97 -15.32
CA ASP A 451 1.14 -8.80 -16.37
C ASP A 451 0.67 -10.26 -16.38
N VAL A 452 1.09 -11.10 -17.34
CA VAL A 452 0.61 -12.50 -17.53
C VAL A 452 1.11 -13.53 -16.49
N LYS A 453 1.51 -13.07 -15.30
CA LYS A 453 2.01 -13.90 -14.19
C LYS A 453 1.16 -13.74 -12.92
N GLY A 454 1.51 -14.49 -11.88
CA GLY A 454 0.93 -14.41 -10.54
C GLY A 454 -0.11 -15.50 -10.26
N LYS A 455 -0.01 -16.11 -9.09
CA LYS A 455 -0.98 -17.03 -8.50
C LYS A 455 -1.23 -16.64 -7.05
N VAL A 456 -2.49 -16.71 -6.62
CA VAL A 456 -2.85 -16.42 -5.22
C VAL A 456 -2.23 -17.48 -4.30
N VAL A 457 -1.47 -17.04 -3.30
CA VAL A 457 -0.84 -17.90 -2.28
C VAL A 457 -1.90 -18.24 -1.23
N GLN A 458 -2.65 -19.31 -1.45
CA GLN A 458 -3.75 -19.71 -0.55
C GLN A 458 -3.26 -20.01 0.88
N GLY A 459 -2.02 -20.48 1.03
CA GLY A 459 -1.47 -20.88 2.32
C GLY A 459 -1.21 -19.73 3.30
N VAL A 460 -1.33 -18.46 2.89
CA VAL A 460 -1.17 -17.30 3.81
C VAL A 460 -2.50 -16.66 4.20
N ILE A 461 -3.63 -17.14 3.68
CA ILE A 461 -4.97 -16.59 3.91
C ILE A 461 -5.65 -17.34 5.07
N ALA A 462 -6.37 -16.62 5.94
CA ALA A 462 -7.02 -17.16 7.15
C ALA A 462 -8.39 -17.84 6.91
#